data_AF-A6UVA6-F1
#
_entry.id   AF-A6UVA6-F1
#
_cell.length_a   1.000
_cell.length_b   1.000
_cell.length_c   1.000
_cell.angle_alpha   90.00
_cell.angle_beta   90.00
_cell.angle_gamma   90.00
#
_symmetry.space_group_name_H-M   'P 1'
#
loop_
_entity.id
_entity.type
_entity.pdbx_description
1 polymer ?
#
loop_
_entity_poly.entity_id
_entity_poly.type
_entity_poly.pdbx_seq_one_letter_code
_entity_poly.pdbx_strand_id
1 'polypeptide(L)'
;MDELNNSKILLKKAVGTISKIEKSKPITTATPQLINEKSWKDAEPGVINSGELKKMMYSAIEADDYLGKTAPTHKLNKEQAEEFCKILFQTKKHIDKILKEFGFEITEGAPKLNENSLYIVGNKKTLKNLKNIEPNLNIISTEGVLEPEDMKIINPKINDKALIGIEKKCNIVKNQINDLINKVNPSTVVVVVDKNNNADELIYNSAKKHWNAIKIDIETILD
;
A
#
# COMPACT_ATOMS: atom_id res chain seq x y z
N MET A 1 -43.51 -46.78 35.25
CA MET A 1 -42.21 -46.07 35.37
C MET A 1 -42.52 -44.59 35.42
N ASP A 2 -42.16 -43.93 36.52
CA ASP A 2 -42.50 -42.53 36.79
C ASP A 2 -41.98 -41.57 35.71
N GLU A 3 -42.89 -40.79 35.11
CA GLU A 3 -42.56 -39.67 34.22
C GLU A 3 -41.59 -38.68 34.88
N LEU A 4 -41.67 -38.57 36.21
CA LEU A 4 -40.76 -37.76 37.03
C LEU A 4 -39.32 -38.29 36.99
N ASN A 5 -39.14 -39.60 36.96
CA ASN A 5 -37.82 -40.22 36.85
C ASN A 5 -37.25 -40.09 35.43
N ASN A 6 -38.09 -40.19 34.41
CA ASN A 6 -37.67 -39.91 33.03
C ASN A 6 -37.23 -38.45 32.86
N SER A 7 -37.95 -37.51 33.46
CA SER A 7 -37.61 -36.08 33.42
C SER A 7 -36.28 -35.79 34.10
N LYS A 8 -36.01 -36.41 35.27
CA LYS A 8 -34.72 -36.31 35.96
C LYS A 8 -33.56 -36.90 35.15
N ILE A 9 -33.78 -38.01 34.43
CA ILE A 9 -32.76 -38.63 33.58
C ILE A 9 -32.44 -37.72 32.38
N LEU A 10 -33.46 -37.12 31.76
CA LEU A 10 -33.29 -36.20 30.64
C LEU A 10 -32.54 -34.93 31.06
N LEU A 11 -32.87 -34.36 32.22
CA LEU A 11 -32.16 -33.19 32.76
C LEU A 11 -30.69 -33.51 33.07
N LYS A 12 -30.40 -34.67 33.67
CA LYS A 12 -29.00 -35.10 33.91
C LYS A 12 -28.23 -35.29 32.61
N LYS A 13 -28.86 -35.84 31.57
CA LYS A 13 -28.24 -35.94 30.24
C LYS A 13 -28.00 -34.56 29.62
N ALA A 14 -28.96 -33.65 29.69
CA ALA A 14 -28.82 -32.29 29.16
C ALA A 14 -27.65 -31.55 29.82
N VAL A 15 -27.56 -31.57 31.15
CA VAL A 15 -26.44 -30.95 31.90
C VAL A 15 -25.11 -31.62 31.55
N GLY A 16 -25.08 -32.95 31.43
CA GLY A 16 -23.88 -33.68 31.02
C GLY A 16 -23.41 -33.32 29.61
N THR A 17 -24.34 -33.08 28.69
CA THR A 17 -24.03 -32.65 27.31
C THR A 17 -23.53 -31.21 27.28
N ILE A 18 -24.16 -30.29 28.03
CA ILE A 18 -23.72 -28.89 28.13
C ILE A 18 -22.30 -28.82 28.70
N SER A 19 -22.01 -29.56 29.78
CA SER A 19 -20.65 -29.59 30.36
C SER A 19 -19.60 -30.17 29.41
N LYS A 20 -19.97 -31.15 28.57
CA LYS A 20 -19.06 -31.66 27.53
C LYS A 20 -18.83 -30.64 26.42
N ILE A 21 -19.86 -29.91 26.00
CA ILE A 21 -19.75 -28.84 24.99
C ILE A 21 -18.89 -27.69 25.50
N GLU A 22 -19.01 -27.30 26.78
CA GLU A 22 -18.16 -26.28 27.39
C GLU A 22 -16.69 -26.73 27.45
N LYS A 23 -16.43 -28.00 27.76
CA LYS A 23 -15.08 -28.57 27.79
C LYS A 23 -14.48 -28.84 26.40
N SER A 24 -15.32 -29.00 25.38
CA SER A 24 -14.91 -29.23 23.98
C SER A 24 -14.92 -27.98 23.12
N LYS A 25 -15.30 -26.81 23.66
CA LYS A 25 -15.01 -25.55 22.99
C LYS A 25 -13.49 -25.45 22.88
N PRO A 26 -12.93 -25.22 21.68
CA PRO A 26 -11.53 -24.84 21.59
C PRO A 26 -11.35 -23.64 22.52
N ILE A 27 -10.31 -23.71 23.34
CA ILE A 27 -9.78 -22.56 24.06
C ILE A 27 -9.31 -21.60 22.99
N THR A 28 -10.22 -20.83 22.40
CA THR A 28 -9.89 -19.50 21.92
C THR A 28 -9.68 -18.66 23.17
N THR A 29 -8.51 -18.83 23.79
CA THR A 29 -7.79 -17.69 24.36
C THR A 29 -7.33 -16.82 23.19
N ALA A 30 -8.29 -16.33 22.41
CA ALA A 30 -8.26 -14.92 22.08
C ALA A 30 -8.88 -14.27 23.32
N THR A 31 -8.08 -14.10 24.37
CA THR A 31 -8.13 -12.84 25.09
C THR A 31 -8.26 -11.79 23.99
N PRO A 32 -9.28 -10.90 23.99
CA PRO A 32 -9.18 -9.75 23.12
C PRO A 32 -7.82 -9.16 23.48
N GLN A 33 -6.86 -9.24 22.55
CA GLN A 33 -5.73 -8.36 22.65
C GLN A 33 -6.42 -7.01 22.66
N LEU A 34 -6.48 -6.39 23.83
CA LEU A 34 -6.64 -4.96 23.93
C LEU A 34 -5.45 -4.46 23.11
N ILE A 35 -5.69 -4.25 21.82
CA ILE A 35 -5.00 -3.23 21.08
C ILE A 35 -5.12 -2.06 22.03
N ASN A 36 -4.01 -1.61 22.61
CA ASN A 36 -4.00 -0.41 23.43
C ASN A 36 -4.37 0.74 22.48
N GLU A 37 -5.66 0.87 22.19
CA GLU A 37 -6.23 1.96 21.42
C GLU A 37 -6.09 3.18 22.33
N LYS A 38 -4.98 3.90 22.16
CA LYS A 38 -4.80 5.21 22.79
C LYS A 38 -6.04 6.03 22.48
N SER A 39 -6.68 6.54 23.53
CA SER A 39 -7.87 7.38 23.44
C SER A 39 -7.45 8.85 23.37
N TRP A 40 -8.37 9.75 23.01
CA TRP A 40 -8.15 11.19 23.05
C TRP A 40 -7.71 11.71 24.44
N LYS A 41 -7.99 10.94 25.50
CA LYS A 41 -7.56 11.23 26.88
C LYS A 41 -6.06 11.02 27.13
N ASP A 42 -5.39 10.24 26.27
CA ASP A 42 -3.96 9.94 26.36
C ASP A 42 -3.11 10.98 25.61
N ALA A 43 -3.73 12.09 25.18
CA ALA A 43 -3.04 13.17 24.49
C ALA A 43 -2.03 13.86 25.42
N GLU A 44 -0.79 13.99 24.95
CA GLU A 44 0.28 14.71 25.63
C GLU A 44 0.29 16.20 25.21
N PRO A 45 0.86 17.11 26.03
CA PRO A 45 1.06 18.51 25.62
C PRO A 45 1.87 18.61 24.32
N GLY A 46 1.38 19.39 23.36
CA GLY A 46 1.95 19.50 22.01
C GLY A 46 1.65 20.83 21.35
N VAL A 47 2.18 21.03 20.14
CA VAL A 47 1.94 22.25 19.33
C VAL A 47 1.13 21.89 18.10
N ILE A 48 0.04 22.61 17.85
CA ILE A 48 -0.76 22.40 16.63
C ILE A 48 0.08 22.77 15.40
N ASN A 49 0.31 21.79 14.53
CA ASN A 49 0.91 22.02 13.22
C ASN A 49 -0.11 22.71 12.29
N SER A 50 -0.12 24.04 12.27
CA SER A 50 -1.07 24.85 11.49
C SER A 50 -0.99 24.60 9.98
N GLY A 51 0.20 24.22 9.47
CA GLY A 51 0.41 23.87 8.07
C GLY A 51 -0.33 22.59 7.68
N GLU A 52 -0.19 21.53 8.49
CA GLU A 52 -0.90 20.27 8.27
C GLU A 52 -2.41 20.41 8.53
N LEU A 53 -2.82 21.21 9.53
CA LEU A 53 -4.24 21.51 9.77
C LEU A 53 -4.89 22.20 8.57
N LYS A 54 -4.20 23.16 7.94
CA LYS A 54 -4.70 23.84 6.74
C LYS A 54 -4.86 22.88 5.56
N LYS A 55 -3.89 21.97 5.35
CA LYS A 55 -3.97 20.94 4.30
C LYS A 55 -5.14 19.99 4.53
N MET A 56 -5.31 19.53 5.76
CA MET A 56 -6.46 18.70 6.17
C MET A 56 -7.80 19.36 5.82
N MET A 57 -7.95 20.65 6.14
CA MET A 57 -9.18 21.39 5.81
C MET A 57 -9.40 21.53 4.30
N TYR A 58 -8.35 21.77 3.52
CA TYR A 58 -8.47 21.84 2.06
C TYR A 58 -8.89 20.51 1.44
N SER A 59 -8.31 19.39 1.88
CA SER A 59 -8.75 18.06 1.44
C SER A 59 -10.20 17.77 1.84
N ALA A 60 -10.63 18.18 3.04
CA ALA A 60 -12.02 18.00 3.46
C ALA A 60 -13.00 18.83 2.60
N ILE A 61 -12.62 20.06 2.22
CA ILE A 61 -13.41 20.89 1.30
C ILE A 61 -13.48 20.26 -0.09
N GLU A 62 -12.39 19.67 -0.58
CA GLU A 62 -12.38 18.96 -1.86
C GLU A 62 -13.26 17.70 -1.83
N ALA A 63 -13.36 17.02 -0.69
CA ALA A 63 -14.29 15.92 -0.51
C ALA A 63 -15.77 16.39 -0.50
N ASP A 64 -16.05 17.59 0.01
CA ASP A 64 -17.41 18.17 0.07
C ASP A 64 -18.02 18.37 -1.33
N ASP A 65 -17.19 18.69 -2.33
CA ASP A 65 -17.59 18.81 -3.73
C ASP A 65 -18.35 17.58 -4.25
N TYR A 66 -18.02 16.38 -3.74
CA TYR A 66 -18.71 15.15 -4.11
C TYR A 66 -20.14 15.11 -3.60
N LEU A 67 -20.44 15.69 -2.43
CA LEU A 67 -21.81 15.79 -1.92
C LEU A 67 -22.67 16.61 -2.88
N GLY A 68 -22.18 17.76 -3.35
CA GLY A 68 -22.87 18.57 -4.35
C GLY A 68 -23.04 17.87 -5.70
N LYS A 69 -21.97 17.28 -6.23
CA LYS A 69 -21.94 16.68 -7.58
C LYS A 69 -22.74 15.38 -7.70
N THR A 70 -22.91 14.63 -6.59
CA THR A 70 -23.50 13.28 -6.61
C THR A 70 -24.85 13.21 -5.90
N ALA A 71 -25.35 14.36 -5.43
CA ALA A 71 -26.70 14.49 -4.90
C ALA A 71 -27.76 14.02 -5.93
N PRO A 72 -28.89 13.48 -5.47
CA PRO A 72 -29.24 13.21 -4.08
C PRO A 72 -28.76 11.84 -3.57
N THR A 73 -28.25 10.98 -4.46
CA THR A 73 -28.02 9.57 -4.13
C THR A 73 -26.66 9.30 -3.51
N HIS A 74 -25.69 10.20 -3.75
CA HIS A 74 -24.29 10.07 -3.36
C HIS A 74 -23.62 8.76 -3.82
N LYS A 75 -24.12 8.17 -4.92
CA LYS A 75 -23.54 6.97 -5.50
C LYS A 75 -22.38 7.33 -6.40
N LEU A 76 -21.21 6.79 -6.07
CA LEU A 76 -19.99 6.94 -6.86
C LEU A 76 -19.78 5.71 -7.73
N ASN A 77 -19.36 5.92 -8.98
CA ASN A 77 -18.80 4.84 -9.79
C ASN A 77 -17.38 4.49 -9.29
N LYS A 78 -16.72 3.51 -9.91
CA LYS A 78 -15.40 3.05 -9.47
C LYS A 78 -14.33 4.16 -9.49
N GLU A 79 -14.25 4.92 -10.57
CA GLU A 79 -13.25 5.99 -10.73
C GLU A 79 -13.50 7.11 -9.71
N GLN A 80 -14.76 7.54 -9.57
CA GLN A 80 -15.16 8.55 -8.58
C GLN A 80 -14.90 8.07 -7.14
N ALA A 81 -15.14 6.79 -6.85
CA ALA A 81 -14.89 6.23 -5.54
C ALA A 81 -13.39 6.15 -5.23
N GLU A 82 -12.56 5.81 -6.20
CA GLU A 82 -11.09 5.81 -6.06
C GLU A 82 -10.57 7.22 -5.75
N GLU A 83 -11.04 8.23 -6.50
CA GLU A 83 -10.64 9.63 -6.30
C GLU A 83 -11.13 10.19 -4.96
N PHE A 84 -12.40 9.96 -4.61
CA PHE A 84 -12.96 10.37 -3.33
C PHE A 84 -12.23 9.70 -2.14
N CYS A 85 -11.97 8.39 -2.22
CA CYS A 85 -11.24 7.69 -1.16
C CYS A 85 -9.80 8.19 -1.03
N LYS A 86 -9.13 8.54 -2.14
CA LYS A 86 -7.79 9.13 -2.11
C LYS A 86 -7.77 10.41 -1.27
N ILE A 87 -8.75 11.30 -1.47
CA ILE A 87 -8.88 12.55 -0.69
C ILE A 87 -9.09 12.25 0.81
N LEU A 88 -9.91 11.24 1.14
CA LEU A 88 -10.15 10.84 2.54
C LEU A 88 -8.88 10.28 3.21
N PHE A 89 -8.11 9.44 2.50
CA PHE A 89 -6.85 8.91 3.03
C PHE A 89 -5.81 10.02 3.23
N GLN A 90 -5.72 10.99 2.33
CA GLN A 90 -4.85 12.16 2.49
C GLN A 90 -5.27 12.99 3.72
N THR A 91 -6.57 13.23 3.88
CA THR A 91 -7.14 13.92 5.06
C THR A 91 -6.73 13.19 6.34
N LYS A 92 -6.90 11.86 6.38
CA LYS A 92 -6.49 11.03 7.51
C LYS A 92 -5.00 11.17 7.80
N LYS A 93 -4.12 11.16 6.79
CA LYS A 93 -2.68 11.34 7.01
C LYS A 93 -2.33 12.69 7.63
N HIS A 94 -3.00 13.77 7.20
CA HIS A 94 -2.81 15.07 7.82
C HIS A 94 -3.28 15.08 9.28
N ILE A 95 -4.41 14.43 9.59
CA ILE A 95 -4.87 14.20 10.97
C ILE A 95 -3.82 13.43 11.76
N ASP A 96 -3.29 12.34 11.18
CA ASP A 96 -2.30 11.50 11.85
C ASP A 96 -1.03 12.29 12.20
N LYS A 97 -0.53 13.12 11.29
CA LYS A 97 0.62 14.01 11.54
C LYS A 97 0.34 15.03 12.65
N ILE A 98 -0.87 15.57 12.71
CA ILE A 98 -1.27 16.48 13.79
C ILE A 98 -1.30 15.72 15.12
N LEU A 99 -1.87 14.51 15.16
CA LEU A 99 -1.93 13.67 16.36
C LEU A 99 -0.54 13.26 16.86
N LYS A 100 0.45 13.07 15.97
CA LYS A 100 1.84 12.82 16.36
C LYS A 100 2.42 13.92 17.26
N GLU A 101 2.03 15.18 17.05
CA GLU A 101 2.47 16.31 17.89
C GLU A 101 1.94 16.21 19.34
N PHE A 102 0.93 15.36 19.58
CA PHE A 102 0.30 15.14 20.89
C PHE A 102 0.58 13.72 21.44
N GLY A 103 1.67 13.08 21.04
CA GLY A 103 2.13 11.80 21.63
C GLY A 103 1.43 10.54 21.10
N PHE A 104 0.63 10.66 20.03
CA PHE A 104 0.03 9.49 19.37
C PHE A 104 1.02 8.87 18.39
N GLU A 105 1.42 7.63 18.67
CA GLU A 105 2.17 6.81 17.73
C GLU A 105 1.21 6.21 16.72
N ILE A 106 1.24 6.73 15.50
CA ILE A 106 0.41 6.20 14.42
C ILE A 106 1.31 5.35 13.55
N THR A 107 1.09 4.03 13.62
CA THR A 107 1.63 3.07 12.67
C THR A 107 1.10 3.46 11.28
N GLU A 108 1.94 4.13 10.49
CA GLU A 108 1.60 4.48 9.11
C GLU A 108 1.32 3.18 8.36
N GLY A 109 0.08 3.03 7.92
CA GLY A 109 -0.38 1.92 7.09
C GLY A 109 0.09 2.06 5.63
N ALA A 110 1.29 2.59 5.39
CA ALA A 110 1.92 2.44 4.09
C ALA A 110 2.01 0.93 3.80
N PRO A 111 1.69 0.46 2.59
CA PRO A 111 1.87 -0.94 2.25
C PRO A 111 3.33 -1.29 2.54
N LYS A 112 3.55 -2.15 3.56
CA LYS A 112 4.90 -2.57 3.94
C LYS A 112 5.61 -3.04 2.68
N LEU A 113 6.59 -2.27 2.24
CA LEU A 113 7.41 -2.63 1.10
C LEU A 113 8.16 -3.90 1.52
N ASN A 114 8.01 -4.95 0.72
CA ASN A 114 8.61 -6.23 1.04
C ASN A 114 10.10 -6.14 0.76
N GLU A 115 10.93 -6.24 1.79
CA GLU A 115 12.40 -6.22 1.66
C GLU A 115 12.92 -7.32 0.73
N ASN A 116 12.17 -8.43 0.62
CA ASN A 116 12.50 -9.56 -0.26
C ASN A 116 12.04 -9.36 -1.72
N SER A 117 11.52 -8.19 -2.08
CA SER A 117 11.15 -7.84 -3.45
C SER A 117 12.20 -6.94 -4.09
N LEU A 118 12.35 -7.04 -5.41
CA LEU A 118 13.19 -6.13 -6.21
C LEU A 118 12.31 -5.04 -6.81
N TYR A 119 12.62 -3.79 -6.51
CA TYR A 119 11.93 -2.61 -7.03
C TYR A 119 12.69 -1.98 -8.19
N ILE A 120 12.02 -1.74 -9.31
CA ILE A 120 12.53 -1.06 -10.50
C ILE A 120 11.82 0.28 -10.61
N VAL A 121 12.59 1.37 -10.78
CA VAL A 121 12.04 2.73 -10.86
C VAL A 121 12.64 3.51 -12.03
N GLY A 122 11.84 4.36 -12.68
CA GLY A 122 12.30 5.12 -13.85
C GLY A 122 13.33 6.22 -13.51
N ASN A 123 13.26 6.80 -12.31
CA ASN A 123 14.07 7.96 -11.94
C ASN A 123 14.74 7.86 -10.56
N LYS A 124 15.83 8.61 -10.38
CA LYS A 124 16.61 8.67 -9.13
C LYS A 124 15.89 9.33 -7.96
N LYS A 125 14.90 10.20 -8.22
CA LYS A 125 14.14 10.89 -7.16
C LYS A 125 13.25 9.88 -6.42
N THR A 126 12.50 9.07 -7.16
CA THR A 126 11.71 7.95 -6.64
C THR A 126 12.59 6.96 -5.90
N LEU A 127 13.77 6.62 -6.45
CA LEU A 127 14.74 5.77 -5.77
C LEU A 127 15.13 6.31 -4.39
N LYS A 128 15.48 7.59 -4.30
CA LYS A 128 15.85 8.24 -3.03
C LYS A 128 14.68 8.27 -2.05
N ASN A 129 13.49 8.61 -2.53
CA ASN A 129 12.29 8.66 -1.69
C ASN A 129 11.99 7.29 -1.07
N LEU A 130 12.05 6.22 -1.87
CA LEU A 130 11.80 4.86 -1.38
C LEU A 130 12.88 4.40 -0.38
N LYS A 131 14.16 4.73 -0.60
CA LYS A 131 15.23 4.45 0.36
C LYS A 131 15.13 5.25 1.66
N ASN A 132 14.51 6.43 1.64
CA ASN A 132 14.25 7.20 2.86
C ASN A 132 13.15 6.55 3.71
N ILE A 133 12.22 5.84 3.08
CA ILE A 133 11.15 5.10 3.76
C ILE A 133 11.71 3.78 4.29
N GLU A 134 12.35 2.98 3.44
CA GLU A 134 12.96 1.72 3.81
C GLU A 134 14.39 1.60 3.23
N PRO A 135 15.44 1.83 4.04
CA PRO A 135 16.83 1.86 3.57
C PRO A 135 17.34 0.53 2.99
N ASN A 136 16.77 -0.59 3.44
CA ASN A 136 17.20 -1.95 3.09
C ASN A 136 16.57 -2.48 1.79
N LEU A 137 15.76 -1.68 1.10
CA LEU A 137 15.12 -2.11 -0.14
C LEU A 137 16.11 -2.40 -1.27
N ASN A 138 15.89 -3.54 -1.91
CA ASN A 138 16.54 -3.88 -3.16
C ASN A 138 15.90 -3.06 -4.30
N ILE A 139 16.54 -1.97 -4.69
CA ILE A 139 16.00 -1.03 -5.68
C ILE A 139 17.02 -0.67 -6.76
N ILE A 140 16.59 -0.67 -8.02
CA ILE A 140 17.37 -0.26 -9.19
C ILE A 140 16.63 0.85 -9.94
N SER A 141 17.37 1.87 -10.38
CA SER A 141 16.83 2.88 -11.29
C SER A 141 17.30 2.61 -12.72
N THR A 142 16.37 2.68 -13.66
CA THR A 142 16.67 2.50 -15.09
C THR A 142 17.19 3.78 -15.75
N GLU A 143 16.95 4.95 -15.14
CA GLU A 143 17.31 6.28 -15.68
C GLU A 143 16.85 6.49 -17.13
N GLY A 144 15.69 5.94 -17.47
CA GLY A 144 15.15 5.90 -18.83
C GLY A 144 14.40 4.60 -19.11
N VAL A 145 14.29 4.24 -20.38
CA VAL A 145 13.60 3.03 -20.84
C VAL A 145 14.41 1.76 -20.64
N LEU A 146 13.74 0.61 -20.61
CA LEU A 146 14.39 -0.72 -20.59
C LEU A 146 14.67 -1.27 -21.99
N GLU A 147 13.94 -0.83 -23.01
CA GLU A 147 14.15 -1.22 -24.40
C GLU A 147 14.39 0.03 -25.28
N PRO A 148 15.34 -0.02 -26.23
CA PRO A 148 15.64 1.13 -27.08
C PRO A 148 14.44 1.53 -27.97
N GLU A 149 13.56 0.60 -28.32
CA GLU A 149 12.35 0.84 -29.10
C GLU A 149 11.33 1.70 -28.34
N ASP A 150 11.22 1.50 -27.03
CA ASP A 150 10.34 2.30 -26.15
C ASP A 150 10.76 3.78 -26.19
N MET A 151 12.04 4.07 -26.43
CA MET A 151 12.52 5.43 -26.60
C MET A 151 11.96 6.11 -27.86
N LYS A 152 11.72 5.35 -28.94
CA LYS A 152 11.10 5.89 -30.17
C LYS A 152 9.63 6.28 -29.93
N ILE A 153 8.96 5.60 -29.00
CA ILE A 153 7.58 5.94 -28.60
C ILE A 153 7.56 7.26 -27.83
N ILE A 154 8.52 7.46 -26.91
CA ILE A 154 8.62 8.69 -26.11
C ILE A 154 9.12 9.88 -26.95
N ASN A 155 10.13 9.64 -27.81
CA ASN A 155 10.70 10.65 -28.68
C ASN A 155 10.81 10.14 -30.12
N PRO A 156 9.77 10.33 -30.95
CA PRO A 156 9.74 9.84 -32.34
C PRO A 156 10.81 10.44 -33.25
N LYS A 157 11.41 11.57 -32.90
CA LYS A 157 12.44 12.27 -33.72
C LYS A 157 13.87 11.83 -33.38
N ILE A 158 14.04 10.80 -32.55
CA ILE A 158 15.37 10.34 -32.15
C ILE A 158 16.15 9.75 -33.34
N ASN A 159 17.44 10.11 -33.44
CA ASN A 159 18.33 9.58 -34.47
C ASN A 159 18.81 8.17 -34.10
N ASP A 160 18.94 7.27 -35.07
CA ASP A 160 19.43 5.90 -34.89
C ASP A 160 20.82 5.83 -34.22
N LYS A 161 21.70 6.81 -34.46
CA LYS A 161 23.00 6.88 -33.75
C LYS A 161 22.85 7.04 -32.23
N ALA A 162 21.85 7.79 -31.79
CA ALA A 162 21.57 7.96 -30.37
C ALA A 162 20.94 6.69 -29.79
N LEU A 163 20.16 5.95 -30.59
CA LEU A 163 19.54 4.69 -30.19
C LEU A 163 20.58 3.64 -29.79
N ILE A 164 21.69 3.54 -30.53
CA ILE A 164 22.80 2.61 -30.23
C ILE A 164 23.40 2.92 -28.84
N GLY A 165 23.51 4.20 -28.47
CA GLY A 165 23.98 4.60 -27.14
C GLY A 165 23.00 4.22 -26.03
N ILE A 166 21.70 4.34 -26.31
CA ILE A 166 20.62 3.96 -25.39
C ILE A 166 20.56 2.44 -25.23
N GLU A 167 20.70 1.68 -26.31
CA GLU A 167 20.75 0.22 -26.29
C GLU A 167 21.86 -0.31 -25.36
N LYS A 168 23.07 0.26 -25.44
CA LYS A 168 24.16 -0.08 -24.52
C LYS A 168 23.77 0.17 -23.05
N LYS A 169 23.13 1.30 -22.76
CA LYS A 169 22.66 1.62 -21.40
C LYS A 169 21.57 0.67 -20.94
N CYS A 170 20.62 0.35 -21.80
CA CYS A 170 19.55 -0.63 -21.52
C CYS A 170 20.15 -1.99 -21.15
N ASN A 171 21.13 -2.47 -21.91
CA ASN A 171 21.80 -3.74 -21.65
C ASN A 171 22.57 -3.74 -20.32
N ILE A 172 23.26 -2.64 -19.97
CA ILE A 172 23.92 -2.49 -18.66
C ILE A 172 22.89 -2.61 -17.53
N VAL A 173 21.76 -1.91 -17.64
CA VAL A 173 20.70 -1.94 -16.63
C VAL A 173 20.08 -3.33 -16.51
N LYS A 174 19.77 -4.00 -17.63
CA LYS A 174 19.26 -5.38 -17.63
C LYS A 174 20.23 -6.35 -16.96
N ASN A 175 21.52 -6.22 -17.22
CA ASN A 175 22.54 -7.04 -16.56
C ASN A 175 22.58 -6.78 -15.06
N GLN A 176 22.53 -5.51 -14.62
CA GLN A 176 22.46 -5.17 -13.20
C GLN A 176 21.21 -5.74 -12.51
N ILE A 177 20.06 -5.73 -13.19
CA ILE A 177 18.82 -6.34 -12.70
C ILE A 177 19.01 -7.85 -12.56
N ASN A 178 19.54 -8.52 -13.59
CA ASN A 178 19.79 -9.96 -13.56
C ASN A 178 20.79 -10.36 -12.48
N ASP A 179 21.89 -9.63 -12.33
CA ASP A 179 22.88 -9.86 -11.29
C ASP A 179 22.27 -9.73 -9.88
N LEU A 180 21.39 -8.74 -9.69
CA LEU A 180 20.71 -8.54 -8.41
C LEU A 180 19.65 -9.62 -8.15
N ILE A 181 18.90 -10.04 -9.16
CA ILE A 181 17.96 -11.16 -9.08
C ILE A 181 18.71 -12.43 -8.68
N ASN A 182 19.84 -12.73 -9.33
CA ASN A 182 20.65 -13.91 -9.02
C ASN A 182 21.25 -13.86 -7.61
N LYS A 183 21.62 -12.67 -7.14
CA LYS A 183 22.24 -12.49 -5.82
C LYS A 183 21.24 -12.55 -4.67
N VAL A 184 20.08 -11.93 -4.84
CA VAL A 184 19.09 -11.73 -3.76
C VAL A 184 17.95 -12.75 -3.83
N ASN A 185 17.71 -13.34 -5.00
CA ASN A 185 16.60 -14.24 -5.28
C ASN A 185 15.25 -13.68 -4.77
N PRO A 186 14.83 -12.51 -5.28
CA PRO A 186 13.66 -11.82 -4.75
C PRO A 186 12.38 -12.62 -5.00
N SER A 187 11.43 -12.55 -4.07
CA SER A 187 10.12 -13.21 -4.23
C SER A 187 9.30 -12.64 -5.38
N THR A 188 9.44 -11.34 -5.65
CA THR A 188 8.75 -10.65 -6.74
C THR A 188 9.58 -9.49 -7.27
N VAL A 189 9.44 -9.23 -8.57
CA VAL A 189 9.95 -8.00 -9.21
C VAL A 189 8.79 -7.03 -9.34
N VAL A 190 9.00 -5.80 -8.89
CA VAL A 190 7.98 -4.76 -8.84
C VAL A 190 8.48 -3.54 -9.60
N VAL A 191 7.64 -2.99 -10.48
CA VAL A 191 7.88 -1.70 -11.12
C VAL A 191 7.02 -0.64 -10.46
N VAL A 192 7.66 0.42 -9.97
CA VAL A 192 6.94 1.57 -9.42
C VAL A 192 6.67 2.56 -10.54
N VAL A 193 5.39 2.86 -10.77
CA VAL A 193 4.92 3.66 -11.89
C VAL A 193 4.26 4.93 -11.38
N ASP A 194 4.66 6.09 -11.93
CA ASP A 194 3.91 7.33 -11.80
C ASP A 194 2.92 7.42 -12.97
N LYS A 195 1.61 7.52 -12.68
CA LYS A 195 0.56 7.63 -13.70
C LYS A 195 0.76 8.81 -14.66
N ASN A 196 1.46 9.86 -14.22
CA ASN A 196 1.75 11.03 -15.05
C ASN A 196 2.95 10.82 -15.99
N ASN A 197 3.65 9.69 -15.87
CA ASN A 197 4.87 9.40 -16.61
C ASN A 197 4.71 8.17 -17.52
N ASN A 198 4.45 8.41 -18.80
CA ASN A 198 4.32 7.36 -19.82
C ASN A 198 5.58 6.48 -19.96
N ALA A 199 6.76 6.99 -19.60
CA ALA A 199 7.99 6.19 -19.64
C ALA A 199 7.96 5.04 -18.61
N ASP A 200 7.33 5.27 -17.44
CA ASP A 200 7.27 4.25 -16.38
C ASP A 200 6.35 3.09 -16.76
N GLU A 201 5.29 3.35 -17.52
CA GLU A 201 4.43 2.31 -18.10
C GLU A 201 5.18 1.45 -19.13
N LEU A 202 6.03 2.06 -19.96
CA LEU A 202 6.86 1.34 -20.92
C LEU A 202 7.89 0.45 -20.21
N ILE A 203 8.52 0.97 -19.15
CA ILE A 203 9.40 0.17 -18.27
C ILE A 203 8.63 -1.02 -17.68
N TYR A 204 7.41 -0.81 -17.17
CA TYR A 204 6.59 -1.90 -16.65
C TYR A 204 6.29 -2.96 -17.71
N ASN A 205 5.86 -2.56 -18.90
CA ASN A 205 5.55 -3.49 -19.99
C ASN A 205 6.77 -4.33 -20.39
N SER A 206 7.93 -3.71 -20.47
CA SER A 206 9.20 -4.39 -20.78
C SER A 206 9.65 -5.30 -19.63
N ALA A 207 9.60 -4.84 -18.38
CA ALA A 207 9.94 -5.65 -17.21
C ALA A 207 8.98 -6.83 -16.99
N LYS A 208 7.70 -6.69 -17.34
CA LYS A 208 6.70 -7.75 -17.30
C LYS A 208 7.05 -8.89 -18.26
N LYS A 209 7.55 -8.56 -19.45
CA LYS A 209 7.98 -9.58 -20.44
C LYS A 209 9.21 -10.35 -19.97
N HIS A 210 10.19 -9.67 -19.38
CA HIS A 210 11.47 -10.28 -18.99
C HIS A 210 11.42 -11.02 -17.65
N TRP A 211 10.72 -10.46 -16.66
CA TRP A 211 10.77 -10.94 -15.27
C TRP A 211 9.40 -11.14 -14.63
N ASN A 212 8.32 -11.13 -15.41
CA ASN A 212 6.94 -11.23 -14.91
C ASN A 212 6.63 -10.21 -13.79
N ALA A 213 7.15 -8.99 -13.94
CA ALA A 213 7.05 -7.95 -12.95
C ALA A 213 5.59 -7.52 -12.68
N ILE A 214 5.33 -7.07 -11.45
CA ILE A 214 4.06 -6.51 -11.01
C ILE A 214 4.17 -4.98 -10.96
N LYS A 215 3.07 -4.29 -11.24
CA LYS A 215 2.98 -2.82 -11.18
C LYS A 215 2.49 -2.38 -9.80
N ILE A 216 3.15 -1.37 -9.23
CA ILE A 216 2.65 -0.60 -8.09
C ILE A 216 2.68 0.88 -8.44
N ASP A 217 1.64 1.61 -8.05
CA ASP A 217 1.55 3.06 -8.24
C ASP A 217 2.42 3.78 -7.20
N ILE A 218 3.24 4.74 -7.63
CA ILE A 218 4.07 5.53 -6.71
C ILE A 218 3.23 6.25 -5.66
N GLU A 219 2.02 6.68 -6.00
CA GLU A 219 1.11 7.35 -5.08
C GLU A 219 0.76 6.43 -3.92
N THR A 220 0.50 5.14 -4.18
CA THR A 220 0.18 4.17 -3.12
C THR A 220 1.33 3.89 -2.14
N ILE A 221 2.57 4.26 -2.50
CA ILE A 221 3.75 4.04 -1.66
C ILE A 221 4.18 5.32 -0.93
N LEU A 222 4.12 6.47 -1.61
CA LEU A 222 4.57 7.75 -1.05
C LEU A 222 3.45 8.54 -0.35
N ASP A 223 2.18 8.12 -0.49
CA ASP A 223 1.02 8.84 0.07
C ASP A 223 0.94 8.84 1.58
#